data_AF-A0A0M4EU44-F1
#
_entry.id   AF-A0A0M4EU44-F1
#
_cell.length_a   1.000
_cell.length_b   1.000
_cell.length_c   1.000
_cell.angle_alpha   90.00
_cell.angle_beta   90.00
_cell.angle_gamma   90.00
#
_symmetry.space_group_name_H-M   'P 1'
#
loop_
_entity.id
_entity.type
_entity.pdbx_description
1 polymer ?
#
loop_
_entity_poly.entity_id
_entity_poly.type
_entity_poly.pdbx_seq_one_letter_code
_entity_poly.pdbx_strand_id
1 'polypeptide(L)'
;MDTQAEQSLPATKPSIDELRVQFENYKLRCEQQNKLEESKLQTFCLDDEMQQLHEDLLLLRQGLEQLQLQNSNPDAIEQCPLSSNGIEQSQPQSQQEDKPLIISTGESQCLFEHCRRRVDSQLLLLHYISDHSSGAEGFQSCYSVAEGERVVLTFNAQSCAYQTNKVIGLLAYSGSLLQLQMRPKRRHVYNSFLPQQHAHLEDHVPVVVLICRTSACAGLKDKQLAARVLKRAQPENEVYVIWLVTPQQRLQLNATLSICGRDAAKRCSSIVAVRQVRHSQNTCRFMPVDANYWRLSFGEMQKISNNFRDDLHLEIALTELEERLF
;
A
#
# COMPACT_ATOMS: atom_id res chain seq x y z
N MET A 1 44.14 31.34 24.09
CA MET A 1 43.33 32.39 23.47
C MET A 1 42.65 31.86 22.23
N ASP A 2 41.47 31.27 22.26
CA ASP A 2 40.73 30.48 23.25
C ASP A 2 39.68 29.75 22.43
N THR A 3 39.56 28.45 22.63
CA THR A 3 38.60 27.58 21.95
C THR A 3 37.41 27.41 22.89
N GLN A 4 36.24 27.94 22.55
CA GLN A 4 35.01 27.69 23.30
C GLN A 4 34.21 26.58 22.61
N ALA A 5 34.04 25.49 23.36
CA ALA A 5 33.19 24.36 23.02
C ALA A 5 31.76 24.64 23.55
N GLU A 6 30.78 24.68 22.65
CA GLU A 6 29.37 24.65 23.02
C GLU A 6 28.96 23.22 23.38
N GLN A 7 28.65 23.03 24.66
CA GLN A 7 28.06 21.81 25.20
C GLN A 7 26.54 21.85 24.96
N SER A 8 26.02 20.93 24.16
CA SER A 8 24.59 20.69 24.03
C SER A 8 24.06 19.92 25.26
N LEU A 9 23.10 20.53 25.95
CA LEU A 9 22.40 19.97 27.11
C LEU A 9 21.47 18.80 26.68
N PRO A 10 21.35 17.73 27.49
CA PRO A 10 20.45 16.63 27.19
C PRO A 10 18.98 17.04 27.41
N ALA A 11 18.12 16.69 26.47
CA ALA A 11 16.67 16.89 26.56
C ALA A 11 16.14 16.24 27.85
N THR A 12 15.67 17.08 28.77
CA THR A 12 14.97 16.68 29.99
C THR A 12 13.77 15.84 29.64
N LYS A 13 13.71 14.61 30.18
CA LYS A 13 12.55 13.73 30.01
C LYS A 13 11.32 14.43 30.60
N PRO A 14 10.20 14.49 29.88
CA PRO A 14 9.00 15.15 30.37
C PRO A 14 8.53 14.49 31.66
N SER A 15 8.13 15.31 32.62
CA SER A 15 7.60 14.84 33.91
C SER A 15 6.28 14.09 33.69
N ILE A 16 5.97 13.14 34.57
CA ILE A 16 4.69 12.40 34.53
C ILE A 16 3.51 13.37 34.59
N ASP A 17 3.65 14.49 35.29
CA ASP A 17 2.61 15.50 35.39
C ASP A 17 2.41 16.26 34.06
N GLU A 18 3.48 16.48 33.30
CA GLU A 18 3.39 17.09 31.96
C GLU A 18 2.69 16.15 30.98
N LEU A 19 2.97 14.84 31.05
CA LEU A 19 2.30 13.83 30.23
C LEU A 19 0.80 13.74 30.56
N ARG A 20 0.42 13.87 31.84
CA ARG A 20 -0.99 13.91 32.25
C ARG A 20 -1.72 15.11 31.67
N VAL A 21 -1.11 16.29 31.74
CA VAL A 21 -1.68 17.52 31.17
C VAL A 21 -1.82 17.40 29.65
N GLN A 22 -0.83 16.83 28.96
CA GLN A 22 -0.90 16.59 27.52
C GLN A 22 -2.03 15.62 27.15
N PHE A 23 -2.25 14.58 27.96
CA PHE A 23 -3.32 13.60 27.75
C PHE A 23 -4.72 14.20 27.93
N GLU A 24 -4.94 15.01 28.97
CA GLU A 24 -6.24 15.69 29.16
C GLU A 24 -6.53 16.70 28.04
N ASN A 25 -5.51 17.46 27.61
CA ASN A 25 -5.64 18.36 26.46
C ASN A 25 -5.90 17.63 25.14
N TYR A 26 -5.41 16.39 25.00
CA TYR A 26 -5.73 15.55 23.86
C TYR A 26 -7.20 15.11 23.89
N LYS A 27 -7.68 14.62 25.04
CA LYS A 27 -9.08 14.20 25.22
C LYS A 27 -10.05 15.33 24.88
N LEU A 28 -9.78 16.55 25.35
CA LEU A 28 -10.61 17.72 25.06
C LEU A 28 -10.66 18.04 23.56
N ARG A 29 -9.54 17.91 22.84
CA ARG A 29 -9.49 18.14 21.38
C ARG A 29 -10.27 17.09 20.61
N CYS A 30 -10.18 15.81 21.00
CA CYS A 30 -10.99 14.75 20.39
C CYS A 30 -12.49 15.00 20.58
N GLU A 31 -12.93 15.40 21.77
CA GLU A 31 -14.34 15.72 22.02
C GLU A 31 -14.82 16.91 21.18
N GLN A 32 -13.99 17.94 20.99
CA GLN A 32 -14.32 19.08 20.14
C GLN A 32 -14.38 18.71 18.66
N GLN A 33 -13.48 17.85 18.19
CA GLN A 33 -13.45 17.41 16.80
C GLN A 33 -14.64 16.51 16.48
N ASN A 34 -15.00 15.58 17.38
CA ASN A 34 -16.20 14.76 17.23
C ASN A 34 -17.47 15.62 17.14
N LYS A 35 -17.61 16.66 17.98
CA LYS A 35 -18.74 17.59 17.90
C LYS A 35 -18.79 18.35 16.57
N LEU A 36 -17.64 18.73 16.03
CA LEU A 36 -17.55 19.39 14.73
C LEU A 36 -17.93 18.43 13.59
N GLU A 37 -17.53 17.17 13.67
CA GLU A 37 -17.89 16.14 12.69
C GLU A 37 -19.37 15.77 12.77
N GLU A 38 -19.95 15.65 13.98
CA GLU A 38 -21.40 15.49 14.16
C GLU A 38 -22.17 16.68 13.58
N SER A 39 -21.69 17.91 13.79
CA SER A 39 -22.30 19.11 13.21
C SER A 39 -22.19 19.14 11.69
N LYS A 40 -21.07 18.69 11.12
CA LYS A 40 -20.88 18.57 9.67
C LYS A 40 -21.76 17.48 9.04
N LEU A 41 -21.94 16.36 9.74
CA LEU A 41 -22.85 15.30 9.33
C LEU A 41 -24.31 15.77 9.36
N GLN A 42 -24.68 16.64 10.30
CA GLN A 42 -25.99 17.29 10.30
C GLN A 42 -26.16 18.35 9.19
N THR A 43 -25.07 18.87 8.61
CA THR A 43 -25.15 19.84 7.49
C THR A 43 -25.20 19.18 6.11
N PHE A 44 -24.98 17.87 6.03
CA PHE A 44 -25.20 17.11 4.79
C PHE A 44 -26.68 16.76 4.68
N CYS A 45 -27.46 17.62 4.00
CA CYS A 45 -28.85 17.37 3.59
C CYS A 45 -28.93 16.33 2.44
N LEU A 46 -28.30 15.16 2.65
CA LEU A 46 -28.38 14.02 1.72
C LEU A 46 -29.82 13.54 1.52
N ASP A 47 -30.67 13.73 2.53
CA ASP A 47 -32.08 13.35 2.46
C ASP A 47 -32.87 14.21 1.46
N ASP A 48 -32.61 15.53 1.39
CA ASP A 48 -33.28 16.43 0.45
C ASP A 48 -32.84 16.16 -1.00
N GLU A 49 -31.54 15.96 -1.22
CA GLU A 49 -31.01 15.62 -2.55
C GLU A 49 -31.47 14.22 -3.02
N MET A 50 -31.58 13.26 -2.11
CA MET A 50 -32.12 11.94 -2.42
C MET A 50 -33.62 11.96 -2.70
N GLN A 51 -34.39 12.77 -1.97
CA GLN A 51 -35.81 12.98 -2.25
C GLN A 51 -36.01 13.62 -3.63
N GLN A 52 -35.22 14.63 -3.95
CA GLN A 52 -35.28 15.30 -5.26
C GLN A 52 -34.93 14.33 -6.41
N LEU A 53 -33.89 13.52 -6.26
CA LEU A 53 -33.54 12.50 -7.26
C LEU A 53 -34.62 11.42 -7.41
N HIS A 54 -35.30 11.05 -6.31
CA HIS A 54 -36.41 10.11 -6.34
C HIS A 54 -37.61 10.66 -7.11
N GLU A 55 -37.95 11.93 -6.90
CA GLU A 55 -39.01 12.62 -7.65
C GLU A 55 -38.69 12.70 -9.15
N ASP A 56 -37.45 13.03 -9.51
CA ASP A 56 -36.99 13.08 -10.90
C ASP A 56 -37.11 11.70 -11.59
N LEU A 57 -36.75 10.62 -10.90
CA LEU A 57 -36.88 9.26 -11.41
C LEU A 57 -38.35 8.86 -11.64
N LEU A 58 -39.25 9.27 -10.74
CA LEU A 58 -40.69 9.01 -10.89
C LEU A 58 -41.27 9.77 -12.10
N LEU A 59 -40.87 11.02 -12.29
CA LEU A 59 -41.26 11.82 -13.46
C LEU A 59 -40.75 11.19 -14.77
N LEU A 60 -39.50 10.74 -14.79
CA LEU A 60 -38.90 10.10 -15.96
C LEU A 60 -39.65 8.80 -16.33
N ARG A 61 -40.00 8.01 -15.32
CA ARG A 61 -40.78 6.77 -15.51
C ARG A 61 -42.15 7.06 -16.11
N GLN A 62 -42.87 8.05 -15.59
CA GLN A 62 -44.17 8.45 -16.14
C GLN A 62 -44.04 8.94 -17.59
N GLY A 63 -42.99 9.68 -17.92
CA GLY A 63 -42.71 10.11 -19.29
C GLY A 63 -42.48 8.94 -20.25
N LEU A 64 -41.74 7.91 -19.83
CA LEU A 64 -41.51 6.70 -20.62
C LEU A 64 -42.80 5.90 -20.84
N GLU A 65 -43.65 5.78 -19.82
CA GLU A 65 -44.95 5.09 -19.92
C GLU A 65 -45.89 5.82 -20.89
N GLN A 66 -45.90 7.16 -20.87
CA GLN A 66 -46.67 7.96 -21.85
C GLN A 66 -46.16 7.81 -23.28
N LEU A 67 -44.84 7.75 -23.48
CA LEU A 67 -44.24 7.52 -24.80
C LEU A 67 -44.55 6.12 -25.33
N GLN A 68 -44.56 5.10 -24.46
CA GLN A 68 -44.98 3.74 -24.84
C GLN A 68 -46.45 3.67 -25.25
N LEU A 69 -47.33 4.42 -24.56
CA LEU A 69 -48.74 4.52 -24.91
C LEU A 69 -48.95 5.29 -26.23
N GLN A 70 -48.15 6.32 -26.51
CA GLN A 70 -48.19 7.04 -27.80
C GLN A 70 -47.66 6.21 -28.99
N ASN A 71 -46.70 5.31 -28.75
CA ASN A 71 -46.16 4.42 -29.79
C ASN A 71 -46.95 3.12 -29.99
N SER A 72 -48.06 2.94 -29.29
CA SER A 72 -48.91 1.75 -29.42
C SER A 72 -50.08 2.01 -30.37
N ASN A 73 -49.81 2.01 -31.67
CA ASN A 73 -50.78 1.54 -32.67
C ASN A 73 -50.07 0.53 -33.59
N PRO A 74 -50.69 -0.62 -33.88
CA PRO A 74 -49.98 -1.90 -34.00
C PRO A 74 -49.66 -2.26 -35.44
N ASP A 75 -48.54 -2.94 -35.65
CA ASP A 75 -48.52 -4.12 -36.51
C ASP A 75 -47.39 -5.06 -36.11
N ALA A 76 -47.80 -6.28 -35.76
CA ALA A 76 -47.05 -7.54 -35.78
C ALA A 76 -45.76 -7.65 -34.92
N ILE A 77 -45.81 -8.44 -33.85
CA ILE A 77 -45.39 -9.85 -33.86
C ILE A 77 -45.51 -10.46 -32.45
N GLU A 78 -45.95 -11.70 -32.50
CA GLU A 78 -46.16 -12.80 -31.55
C GLU A 78 -45.54 -12.80 -30.13
N GLN A 79 -46.30 -13.52 -29.31
CA GLN A 79 -46.18 -13.85 -27.90
C GLN A 79 -44.88 -14.54 -27.49
N CYS A 80 -44.54 -14.40 -26.21
CA CYS A 80 -43.94 -15.50 -25.43
C CYS A 80 -44.41 -15.39 -23.97
N PRO A 81 -45.08 -16.41 -23.38
CA PRO A 81 -45.54 -16.34 -22.00
C PRO A 81 -44.46 -16.89 -21.06
N LEU A 82 -44.12 -16.14 -20.02
CA LEU A 82 -43.46 -16.70 -18.84
C LEU A 82 -44.18 -16.25 -17.59
N SER A 83 -44.51 -17.26 -16.80
CA SER A 83 -45.45 -17.26 -15.71
C SER A 83 -44.94 -16.47 -14.52
N SER A 84 -45.84 -15.63 -14.00
CA SER A 84 -45.81 -15.05 -12.68
C SER A 84 -46.09 -16.12 -11.62
N ASN A 85 -45.18 -16.29 -10.67
CA ASN A 85 -45.51 -16.68 -9.31
C ASN A 85 -44.83 -15.67 -8.39
N GLY A 86 -45.65 -14.78 -7.84
CA GLY A 86 -45.25 -13.87 -6.79
C GLY A 86 -45.08 -14.60 -5.47
N ILE A 87 -44.08 -14.20 -4.70
CA ILE A 87 -44.12 -14.27 -3.25
C ILE A 87 -43.51 -12.96 -2.73
N GLU A 88 -44.38 -12.12 -2.18
CA GLU A 88 -44.04 -11.03 -1.27
C GLU A 88 -43.41 -11.63 -0.01
N GLN A 89 -42.18 -11.24 0.31
CA GLN A 89 -41.66 -11.31 1.68
C GLN A 89 -40.82 -10.07 1.98
N SER A 90 -41.53 -9.11 2.61
CA SER A 90 -41.07 -8.28 3.73
C SER A 90 -39.59 -8.40 4.10
N GLN A 91 -38.83 -7.35 3.76
CA GLN A 91 -37.53 -7.08 4.38
C GLN A 91 -37.73 -6.75 5.87
N PRO A 92 -37.08 -7.46 6.80
CA PRO A 92 -36.87 -6.93 8.14
C PRO A 92 -35.82 -5.82 8.03
N GLN A 93 -36.10 -4.67 8.64
CA GLN A 93 -35.11 -3.66 8.97
C GLN A 93 -33.90 -4.35 9.61
N SER A 94 -32.79 -4.45 8.86
CA SER A 94 -31.54 -4.94 9.40
C SER A 94 -31.04 -3.89 10.39
N GLN A 95 -31.24 -4.19 11.66
CA GLN A 95 -30.52 -3.59 12.77
C GLN A 95 -29.05 -3.49 12.35
N GLN A 96 -28.54 -2.27 12.39
CA GLN A 96 -27.15 -1.94 12.16
C GLN A 96 -26.38 -2.56 13.33
N GLU A 97 -26.13 -3.87 13.26
CA GLU A 97 -25.27 -4.57 14.19
C GLU A 97 -23.90 -3.90 14.12
N ASP A 98 -23.45 -3.37 15.25
CA ASP A 98 -22.08 -2.94 15.47
C ASP A 98 -21.16 -4.09 15.05
N LYS A 99 -20.65 -4.01 13.81
CA LYS A 99 -19.71 -4.99 13.30
C LYS A 99 -18.54 -5.00 14.26
N PRO A 100 -18.25 -6.13 14.92
CA PRO A 100 -17.16 -6.19 15.87
C PRO A 100 -15.90 -5.73 15.15
N LEU A 101 -15.17 -4.78 15.76
CA LEU A 101 -13.87 -4.35 15.29
C LEU A 101 -12.98 -5.59 15.26
N ILE A 102 -12.84 -6.20 14.08
CA ILE A 102 -11.91 -7.31 13.88
C ILE A 102 -10.52 -6.69 13.88
N ILE A 103 -9.91 -6.62 15.07
CA ILE A 103 -8.48 -6.32 15.21
C ILE A 103 -7.75 -7.55 14.70
N SER A 104 -7.41 -7.54 13.41
CA SER A 104 -6.50 -8.53 12.85
C SER A 104 -5.09 -8.23 13.36
N THR A 105 -4.76 -8.76 14.55
CA THR A 105 -3.44 -8.66 15.20
C THR A 105 -2.42 -9.51 14.43
N GLY A 106 -1.89 -8.97 13.35
CA GLY A 106 -0.79 -9.56 12.61
C GLY A 106 0.54 -8.95 13.04
N GLU A 107 1.31 -9.63 13.88
CA GLU A 107 2.68 -9.21 14.18
C GLU A 107 3.63 -9.64 13.06
N SER A 108 4.38 -8.69 12.51
CA SER A 108 5.43 -8.95 11.52
C SER A 108 6.79 -8.51 12.02
N GLN A 109 7.86 -9.20 11.60
CA GLN A 109 9.22 -8.73 11.85
C GLN A 109 9.49 -7.52 10.96
N CYS A 110 10.10 -6.48 11.52
CA CYS A 110 10.56 -5.34 10.75
C CYS A 110 11.49 -5.77 9.60
N LEU A 111 11.31 -5.17 8.42
CA LEU A 111 12.05 -5.54 7.21
C LEU A 111 13.43 -4.90 7.09
N PHE A 112 13.78 -3.98 8.01
CA PHE A 112 15.10 -3.37 8.07
C PHE A 112 16.10 -4.31 8.74
N GLU A 113 17.28 -4.50 8.12
CA GLU A 113 18.27 -5.52 8.48
C GLU A 113 18.66 -5.51 9.98
N HIS A 114 18.79 -4.33 10.57
CA HIS A 114 19.22 -4.18 11.97
C HIS A 114 18.06 -3.98 12.95
N CYS A 115 16.83 -3.99 12.45
CA CYS A 115 15.66 -3.87 13.30
C CYS A 115 15.13 -5.26 13.69
N ARG A 116 15.30 -5.61 14.97
CA ARG A 116 14.78 -6.87 15.53
C ARG A 116 13.37 -6.74 16.12
N ARG A 117 12.72 -5.58 15.97
CA ARG A 117 11.39 -5.35 16.51
C ARG A 117 10.36 -6.18 15.73
N ARG A 118 9.40 -6.74 16.46
CA ARG A 118 8.15 -7.25 15.91
C ARG A 118 7.12 -6.15 16.11
N VAL A 119 6.44 -5.80 15.03
CA VAL A 119 5.55 -4.64 15.00
C VAL A 119 4.20 -5.12 14.49
N ASP A 120 3.14 -4.67 15.15
CA ASP A 120 1.79 -4.89 14.67
C ASP A 120 1.62 -4.23 13.30
N SER A 121 0.93 -4.89 12.38
CA SER A 121 0.60 -4.35 11.06
C SER A 121 0.02 -2.92 11.10
N GLN A 122 -0.75 -2.56 12.15
CA GLN A 122 -1.35 -1.24 12.37
C GLN A 122 -0.34 -0.15 12.73
N LEU A 123 0.80 -0.54 13.30
CA LEU A 123 1.86 0.37 13.75
C LEU A 123 3.07 0.34 12.82
N LEU A 124 3.02 -0.43 11.73
CA LEU A 124 4.18 -0.69 10.90
C LEU A 124 4.65 0.57 10.16
N LEU A 125 3.72 1.38 9.62
CA LEU A 125 4.11 2.62 8.95
C LEU A 125 4.69 3.63 9.95
N LEU A 126 4.07 3.77 11.12
CA LEU A 126 4.60 4.60 12.22
C LEU A 126 6.02 4.18 12.57
N HIS A 127 6.25 2.88 12.78
CA HIS A 127 7.57 2.35 13.09
C HIS A 127 8.59 2.71 12.01
N TYR A 128 8.26 2.54 10.72
CA TYR A 128 9.16 2.90 9.64
C TYR A 128 9.48 4.39 9.58
N ILE A 129 8.47 5.24 9.73
CA ILE A 129 8.67 6.69 9.69
C ILE A 129 9.42 7.19 10.93
N SER A 130 9.14 6.66 12.11
CA SER A 130 9.76 7.16 13.35
C SER A 130 11.14 6.59 13.61
N ASP A 131 11.35 5.29 13.36
CA ASP A 131 12.60 4.63 13.73
C ASP A 131 13.61 4.50 12.57
N HIS A 132 13.17 4.66 11.31
CA HIS A 132 14.01 4.39 10.13
C HIS A 132 14.13 5.53 9.10
N SER A 133 13.46 6.67 9.31
CA SER A 133 13.47 7.81 8.36
C SER A 133 14.74 8.65 8.36
N SER A 134 15.56 8.58 9.41
CA SER A 134 16.64 9.56 9.67
C SER A 134 18.03 8.93 9.83
N GLY A 135 18.19 7.65 9.50
CA GLY A 135 19.48 6.94 9.61
C GLY A 135 20.34 7.00 8.34
N ALA A 136 21.65 6.82 8.49
CA ALA A 136 22.60 6.66 7.37
C ALA A 136 22.30 5.43 6.47
N GLU A 137 21.53 4.49 7.00
CA GLU A 137 21.02 3.29 6.31
C GLU A 137 19.51 3.35 6.05
N GLY A 138 18.89 4.48 6.38
CA GLY A 138 17.47 4.72 6.20
C GLY A 138 17.08 4.89 4.73
N PHE A 139 15.79 4.79 4.47
CA PHE A 139 15.22 5.16 3.18
C PHE A 139 15.11 6.69 3.09
N GLN A 140 15.27 7.27 1.89
CA GLN A 140 15.32 8.72 1.71
C GLN A 140 14.03 9.43 2.16
N SER A 141 12.86 8.87 1.86
CA SER A 141 11.57 9.41 2.31
C SER A 141 10.42 8.42 2.10
N CYS A 142 9.33 8.65 2.84
CA CYS A 142 8.07 7.97 2.61
C CYS A 142 7.31 8.71 1.51
N TYR A 143 6.97 8.01 0.43
CA TYR A 143 6.26 8.61 -0.70
C TYR A 143 4.80 8.18 -0.69
N SER A 144 3.87 9.14 -0.66
CA SER A 144 2.47 8.83 -0.94
C SER A 144 2.31 8.54 -2.45
N VAL A 145 1.54 7.50 -2.77
CA VAL A 145 1.29 7.08 -4.16
C VAL A 145 -0.15 6.60 -4.29
N ALA A 146 -0.90 7.23 -5.19
CA ALA A 146 -2.21 6.76 -5.61
C ALA A 146 -2.11 5.76 -6.76
N GLU A 147 -3.21 5.05 -7.02
CA GLU A 147 -3.29 4.20 -8.19
C GLU A 147 -3.14 5.01 -9.49
N GLY A 148 -2.32 4.51 -10.41
CA GLY A 148 -2.00 5.18 -11.67
C GLY A 148 -0.88 6.23 -11.56
N GLU A 149 -0.50 6.64 -10.35
CA GLU A 149 0.66 7.50 -10.13
C GLU A 149 1.97 6.71 -10.19
N ARG A 150 3.07 7.45 -10.39
CA ARG A 150 4.42 6.92 -10.46
C ARG A 150 5.31 7.64 -9.46
N VAL A 151 6.11 6.87 -8.76
CA VAL A 151 7.15 7.35 -7.85
C VAL A 151 8.51 6.89 -8.35
N VAL A 152 9.54 7.72 -8.18
CA VAL A 152 10.91 7.39 -8.54
C VAL A 152 11.76 7.33 -7.29
N LEU A 153 12.37 6.16 -7.05
CA LEU A 153 13.36 5.96 -5.99
C LEU A 153 14.76 5.99 -6.57
N THR A 154 15.70 6.63 -5.89
CA THR A 154 17.11 6.63 -6.31
C THR A 154 17.93 5.77 -5.37
N PHE A 155 18.76 4.88 -5.91
CA PHE A 155 19.65 4.03 -5.11
C PHE A 155 20.94 3.67 -5.84
N ASN A 156 21.96 3.30 -5.06
CA ASN A 156 23.24 2.85 -5.59
C ASN A 156 23.36 1.32 -5.52
N ALA A 157 23.57 0.66 -6.66
CA ALA A 157 23.69 -0.80 -6.71
C ALA A 157 24.89 -1.35 -5.91
N GLN A 158 26.02 -0.61 -5.81
CA GLN A 158 27.19 -1.05 -5.04
C GLN A 158 26.92 -1.14 -3.54
N SER A 159 25.98 -0.32 -3.05
CA SER A 159 25.59 -0.29 -1.64
C SER A 159 24.77 -1.53 -1.21
N CYS A 160 24.45 -2.43 -2.13
CA CYS A 160 23.74 -3.67 -1.84
C CYS A 160 24.75 -4.75 -1.39
N ALA A 161 24.76 -5.04 -0.09
CA ALA A 161 25.53 -6.15 0.46
C ALA A 161 25.02 -7.51 -0.03
N TYR A 162 25.93 -8.47 -0.15
CA TYR A 162 25.61 -9.81 -0.63
C TYR A 162 24.78 -10.59 0.40
N GLN A 163 23.66 -11.18 -0.04
CA GLN A 163 22.67 -11.93 0.76
C GLN A 163 22.00 -11.13 1.88
N THR A 164 22.13 -9.81 1.84
CA THR A 164 21.46 -8.88 2.76
C THR A 164 20.30 -8.22 2.03
N ASN A 165 19.14 -8.19 2.68
CA ASN A 165 18.00 -7.42 2.19
C ASN A 165 18.18 -5.96 2.56
N LYS A 166 18.11 -5.08 1.57
CA LYS A 166 18.15 -3.63 1.75
C LYS A 166 16.79 -3.04 1.40
N VAL A 167 16.27 -2.17 2.26
CA VAL A 167 15.11 -1.34 1.96
C VAL A 167 15.58 -0.14 1.16
N ILE A 168 15.03 0.06 -0.05
CA ILE A 168 15.36 1.20 -0.92
C ILE A 168 14.28 2.26 -0.95
N GLY A 169 13.08 1.95 -0.47
CA GLY A 169 12.02 2.94 -0.34
C GLY A 169 10.82 2.44 0.44
N LEU A 170 10.05 3.39 0.92
CA LEU A 170 8.78 3.18 1.60
C LEU A 170 7.70 3.98 0.87
N LEU A 171 6.67 3.28 0.42
CA LEU A 171 5.52 3.87 -0.25
C LEU A 171 4.31 3.78 0.68
N ALA A 172 3.52 4.84 0.73
CA ALA A 172 2.22 4.88 1.37
C ALA A 172 1.18 4.86 0.25
N TYR A 173 0.53 3.71 0.04
CA TYR A 173 -0.40 3.53 -1.06
C TYR A 173 -1.81 3.95 -0.66
N SER A 174 -2.41 4.89 -1.39
CA SER A 174 -3.75 5.43 -1.11
C SER A 174 -4.87 4.78 -1.93
N GLY A 175 -4.55 3.84 -2.83
CA GLY A 175 -5.53 3.22 -3.72
C GLY A 175 -6.06 4.15 -4.81
N SER A 176 -7.21 3.80 -5.38
CA SER A 176 -7.84 4.59 -6.43
C SER A 176 -8.61 5.80 -5.87
N LEU A 177 -8.59 6.93 -6.57
CA LEU A 177 -9.37 8.12 -6.20
C LEU A 177 -10.88 7.84 -6.10
N LEU A 178 -11.40 7.01 -7.02
CA LEU A 178 -12.79 6.57 -7.02
C LEU A 178 -13.13 5.73 -5.78
N GLN A 179 -12.22 4.87 -5.33
CA GLN A 179 -12.43 4.08 -4.11
C GLN A 179 -12.39 4.93 -2.84
N LEU A 180 -11.51 5.94 -2.78
CA LEU A 180 -11.46 6.88 -1.66
C LEU A 180 -12.79 7.63 -1.50
N GLN A 181 -13.48 7.94 -2.60
CA GLN A 181 -14.79 8.60 -2.59
C GLN A 181 -15.94 7.63 -2.27
N MET A 182 -15.92 6.41 -2.81
CA MET A 182 -17.09 5.51 -2.78
C MET A 182 -17.09 4.46 -1.66
N ARG A 183 -15.94 4.19 -1.01
CA ARG A 183 -15.82 3.10 -0.01
C ARG A 183 -14.96 3.47 1.21
N PRO A 184 -15.34 4.50 2.00
CA PRO A 184 -14.60 4.85 3.23
C PRO A 184 -14.56 3.71 4.26
N LYS A 185 -15.51 2.77 4.22
CA LYS A 185 -15.73 1.78 5.30
C LYS A 185 -15.00 0.44 5.14
N ARG A 186 -14.22 0.20 4.07
CA ARG A 186 -13.57 -1.11 3.85
C ARG A 186 -12.10 -1.17 4.27
N ARG A 187 -11.45 -0.04 4.51
CA ARG A 187 -10.06 0.03 5.00
C ARG A 187 -10.11 0.25 6.50
N HIS A 188 -10.55 -0.78 7.23
CA HIS A 188 -10.64 -0.71 8.69
C HIS A 188 -9.24 -0.56 9.29
N VAL A 189 -8.90 0.70 9.60
CA VAL A 189 -7.90 1.22 10.56
C VAL A 189 -6.47 0.74 10.34
N TYR A 190 -5.65 1.53 9.65
CA TYR A 190 -4.20 1.34 9.70
C TYR A 190 -3.50 2.69 9.62
N ASN A 191 -2.92 3.14 10.74
CA ASN A 191 -2.09 4.34 10.96
C ASN A 191 -2.69 5.47 11.83
N SER A 192 -3.75 5.21 12.60
CA SER A 192 -4.36 6.20 13.53
C SER A 192 -3.41 6.77 14.59
N PHE A 193 -2.27 6.13 14.81
CA PHE A 193 -1.23 6.56 15.74
C PHE A 193 -0.09 7.35 15.10
N LEU A 194 -0.22 7.76 13.83
CA LEU A 194 0.77 8.60 13.19
C LEU A 194 0.85 9.98 13.86
N PRO A 195 2.05 10.59 13.96
CA PRO A 195 2.18 11.96 14.40
C PRO A 195 1.41 12.91 13.47
N GLN A 196 0.96 14.06 13.98
CA GLN A 196 0.12 15.01 13.24
C GLN A 196 0.71 15.41 11.88
N GLN A 197 2.03 15.49 11.75
CA GLN A 197 2.73 15.78 10.49
C GLN A 197 2.53 14.72 9.39
N HIS A 198 2.12 13.50 9.75
CA HIS A 198 1.84 12.37 8.87
C HIS A 198 0.37 11.94 8.90
N ALA A 199 -0.52 12.73 9.50
CA ALA A 199 -1.95 12.40 9.60
C ALA A 199 -2.61 12.16 8.23
N HIS A 200 -2.12 12.81 7.17
CA HIS A 200 -2.57 12.58 5.79
C HIS A 200 -2.34 11.14 5.27
N LEU A 201 -1.54 10.33 5.97
CA LEU A 201 -1.27 8.92 5.64
C LEU A 201 -2.12 7.94 6.45
N GLU A 202 -3.12 8.42 7.20
CA GLU A 202 -3.95 7.60 8.09
C GLU A 202 -4.67 6.46 7.37
N ASP A 203 -5.05 6.62 6.11
CA ASP A 203 -5.73 5.57 5.33
C ASP A 203 -4.81 4.84 4.34
N HIS A 204 -3.51 5.11 4.40
CA HIS A 204 -2.56 4.58 3.42
C HIS A 204 -1.98 3.23 3.85
N VAL A 205 -1.84 2.33 2.89
CA VAL A 205 -1.23 1.02 3.11
C VAL A 205 0.28 1.11 2.88
N PRO A 206 1.13 0.75 3.85
CA PRO A 206 2.57 0.74 3.65
C PRO A 206 2.97 -0.35 2.64
N VAL A 207 3.79 0.02 1.67
CA VAL A 207 4.45 -0.88 0.73
C VAL A 207 5.96 -0.61 0.78
N VAL A 208 6.73 -1.62 1.18
CA VAL A 208 8.19 -1.54 1.31
C VAL A 208 8.84 -2.08 0.06
N VAL A 209 9.77 -1.33 -0.52
CA VAL A 209 10.55 -1.72 -1.69
C VAL A 209 11.90 -2.25 -1.23
N LEU A 210 12.19 -3.51 -1.57
CA LEU A 210 13.40 -4.21 -1.16
C LEU A 210 14.25 -4.58 -2.36
N ILE A 211 15.56 -4.62 -2.13
CA ILE A 211 16.55 -5.16 -3.05
C ILE A 211 17.50 -6.09 -2.29
N CYS A 212 17.97 -7.15 -2.95
CA CYS A 212 19.06 -7.98 -2.44
C CYS A 212 19.99 -8.41 -3.58
N ARG A 213 21.29 -8.29 -3.36
CA ARG A 213 22.32 -8.89 -4.23
C ARG A 213 22.56 -10.32 -3.75
N THR A 214 22.32 -11.32 -4.59
CA THR A 214 22.41 -12.74 -4.19
C THR A 214 22.97 -13.60 -5.33
N SER A 215 23.18 -14.89 -5.08
CA SER A 215 23.57 -15.82 -6.15
C SER A 215 22.39 -16.13 -7.07
N ALA A 216 22.64 -16.27 -8.38
CA ALA A 216 21.69 -16.84 -9.32
C ALA A 216 21.16 -18.22 -8.87
N CYS A 217 21.96 -18.98 -8.10
CA CYS A 217 21.59 -20.29 -7.58
C CYS A 217 20.58 -20.22 -6.42
N ALA A 218 20.29 -19.05 -5.86
CA ALA A 218 19.31 -18.88 -4.79
C ALA A 218 17.90 -19.34 -5.23
N GLY A 219 17.59 -19.23 -6.54
CA GLY A 219 16.36 -19.73 -7.16
C GLY A 219 16.32 -21.23 -7.42
N LEU A 220 17.39 -21.99 -7.17
CA LEU A 220 17.36 -23.44 -7.34
C LEU A 220 16.57 -24.10 -6.20
N LYS A 221 15.68 -25.03 -6.59
CA LYS A 221 14.93 -25.89 -5.66
C LYS A 221 15.87 -26.88 -4.96
N ASP A 222 16.79 -27.50 -5.70
CA ASP A 222 17.81 -28.39 -5.14
C ASP A 222 18.91 -27.59 -4.44
N LYS A 223 18.90 -27.62 -3.10
CA LYS A 223 19.87 -26.90 -2.26
C LYS A 223 21.25 -27.55 -2.26
N GLN A 224 21.35 -28.86 -2.51
CA GLN A 224 22.65 -29.52 -2.62
C GLN A 224 23.33 -29.17 -3.95
N LEU A 225 22.57 -29.11 -5.04
CA LEU A 225 23.08 -28.57 -6.31
C LEU A 225 23.48 -27.10 -6.17
N ALA A 226 22.63 -26.27 -5.56
CA ALA A 226 22.96 -24.87 -5.31
C ALA A 226 24.27 -24.69 -4.54
N ALA A 227 24.49 -25.48 -3.47
CA ALA A 227 25.73 -25.44 -2.69
C ALA A 227 26.96 -25.87 -3.51
N ARG A 228 26.82 -26.87 -4.39
CA ARG A 228 27.91 -27.32 -5.28
C ARG A 228 28.29 -26.26 -6.31
N VAL A 229 27.31 -25.58 -6.89
CA VAL A 229 27.54 -24.51 -7.88
C VAL A 229 28.09 -23.26 -7.20
N LEU A 230 27.60 -22.92 -6.01
CA LEU A 230 28.04 -21.74 -5.25
C LEU A 230 29.54 -21.76 -4.94
N LYS A 231 30.12 -22.93 -4.64
CA LYS A 231 31.57 -23.09 -4.42
C LYS A 231 32.44 -22.69 -5.62
N ARG A 232 31.85 -22.60 -6.81
CA ARG A 232 32.52 -22.23 -8.07
C ARG A 232 31.96 -20.93 -8.65
N ALA A 233 31.10 -20.23 -7.92
CA ALA A 233 30.41 -19.07 -8.44
C ALA A 233 31.36 -17.87 -8.56
N GLN A 234 31.51 -17.37 -9.78
CA GLN A 234 32.12 -16.07 -10.05
C GLN A 234 31.14 -14.93 -9.68
N PRO A 235 31.64 -13.70 -9.45
CA PRO A 235 30.80 -12.52 -9.24
C PRO A 235 29.77 -12.28 -10.36
N GLU A 236 30.10 -12.70 -11.58
CA GLU A 236 29.22 -12.65 -12.75
C GLU A 236 27.94 -13.49 -12.59
N ASN A 237 27.95 -14.48 -11.68
CA ASN A 237 26.79 -15.30 -11.35
C ASN A 237 25.91 -14.67 -10.25
N GLU A 238 26.22 -13.46 -9.80
CA GLU A 238 25.37 -12.70 -8.91
C GLU A 238 24.18 -12.10 -9.67
N VAL A 239 23.11 -11.88 -8.92
CA VAL A 239 21.87 -11.29 -9.41
C VAL A 239 21.36 -10.29 -8.39
N TYR A 240 20.68 -9.27 -8.88
CA TYR A 240 19.94 -8.33 -8.05
C TYR A 240 18.47 -8.71 -8.12
N VAL A 241 17.84 -8.83 -6.96
CA VAL A 241 16.43 -9.21 -6.83
C VAL A 241 15.71 -8.04 -6.20
N ILE A 242 14.71 -7.48 -6.88
CA ILE A 242 13.87 -6.38 -6.41
C ILE A 242 12.46 -6.92 -6.18
N TRP A 243 11.85 -6.59 -5.05
CA TRP A 243 10.46 -6.95 -4.77
C TRP A 243 9.80 -5.95 -3.82
N LEU A 244 8.48 -6.03 -3.73
CA LEU A 244 7.68 -5.16 -2.89
C LEU A 244 6.92 -5.99 -1.86
N VAL A 245 6.70 -5.41 -0.69
CA VAL A 245 6.05 -6.08 0.44
C VAL A 245 4.99 -5.19 1.06
N THR A 246 3.80 -5.74 1.30
CA THR A 246 2.73 -5.08 2.07
C THR A 246 2.32 -5.95 3.27
N PRO A 247 1.93 -5.35 4.42
CA PRO A 247 1.35 -6.11 5.51
C PRO A 247 -0.12 -6.51 5.27
N GLN A 248 -0.77 -5.90 4.27
CA GLN A 248 -2.21 -6.02 4.09
C GLN A 248 -2.59 -7.27 3.30
N GLN A 249 -3.17 -8.26 3.99
CA GLN A 249 -3.48 -9.59 3.42
C GLN A 249 -4.57 -9.58 2.36
N ARG A 250 -5.54 -8.66 2.47
CA ARG A 250 -6.68 -8.55 1.55
C ARG A 250 -6.38 -7.68 0.34
N LEU A 251 -5.28 -6.93 0.36
CA LEU A 251 -4.91 -6.07 -0.74
C LEU A 251 -3.96 -6.82 -1.67
N GLN A 252 -4.41 -7.03 -2.90
CA GLN A 252 -3.60 -7.60 -3.97
C GLN A 252 -3.17 -6.46 -4.89
N LEU A 253 -1.87 -6.21 -4.95
CA LEU A 253 -1.31 -5.17 -5.79
C LEU A 253 -0.38 -5.79 -6.83
N ASN A 254 -0.37 -5.18 -8.01
CA ASN A 254 0.74 -5.31 -8.95
C ASN A 254 1.60 -4.06 -8.89
N ALA A 255 2.90 -4.26 -9.08
CA ALA A 255 3.87 -3.20 -9.22
C ALA A 255 4.48 -3.26 -10.61
N THR A 256 4.33 -2.16 -11.36
CA THR A 256 5.10 -1.94 -12.58
C THR A 256 6.40 -1.25 -12.21
N LEU A 257 7.51 -1.92 -12.45
CA LEU A 257 8.86 -1.48 -12.12
C LEU A 257 9.59 -1.13 -13.41
N SER A 258 10.29 0.01 -13.40
CA SER A 258 11.19 0.42 -14.48
C SER A 258 12.45 1.01 -13.89
N ILE A 259 13.61 0.53 -14.31
CA ILE A 259 14.90 1.03 -13.83
C ILE A 259 15.69 1.63 -14.97
N CYS A 260 16.33 2.77 -14.71
CA CYS A 260 17.28 3.40 -15.61
C CYS A 260 18.45 4.01 -14.81
N GLY A 261 19.60 4.18 -15.46
CA GLY A 261 20.72 4.97 -14.93
C GLY A 261 20.72 6.37 -15.53
N ARG A 262 21.90 6.96 -15.70
CA ARG A 262 22.07 8.25 -16.40
C ARG A 262 21.54 8.24 -17.83
N ASP A 263 21.69 7.11 -18.53
CA ASP A 263 21.21 6.93 -19.90
C ASP A 263 19.80 6.35 -19.89
N ALA A 264 18.79 7.21 -20.03
CA ALA A 264 17.38 6.83 -20.01
C ALA A 264 16.99 5.87 -21.15
N ALA A 265 17.77 5.80 -22.24
CA ALA A 265 17.53 4.85 -23.31
C ALA A 265 17.85 3.41 -22.87
N LYS A 266 18.74 3.23 -21.90
CA LYS A 266 19.05 1.93 -21.28
C LYS A 266 18.12 1.71 -20.08
N ARG A 267 16.84 1.46 -20.35
CA ARG A 267 15.85 1.05 -19.34
C ARG A 267 15.51 -0.42 -19.46
N CYS A 268 15.19 -1.05 -18.33
CA CYS A 268 14.45 -2.31 -18.31
C CYS A 268 13.25 -2.18 -17.39
N SER A 269 12.27 -3.05 -17.58
CA SER A 269 11.01 -3.03 -16.84
C SER A 269 10.50 -4.43 -16.55
N SER A 270 9.67 -4.54 -15.52
CA SER A 270 8.99 -5.77 -15.13
C SER A 270 7.71 -5.45 -14.38
N ILE A 271 6.75 -6.37 -14.41
CA ILE A 271 5.53 -6.29 -13.60
C ILE A 271 5.58 -7.47 -12.64
N VAL A 272 5.42 -7.18 -11.35
CA VAL A 272 5.48 -8.19 -10.28
C VAL A 272 4.31 -7.98 -9.33
N ALA A 273 3.75 -9.06 -8.77
CA ALA A 273 2.79 -8.89 -7.69
C ALA A 273 3.50 -8.48 -6.39
N VAL A 274 2.84 -7.67 -5.57
CA VAL A 274 3.35 -7.27 -4.26
C VAL A 274 3.19 -8.43 -3.27
N ARG A 275 4.28 -8.78 -2.59
CA ARG A 275 4.33 -9.90 -1.65
C ARG A 275 3.71 -9.51 -0.31
N GLN A 276 3.24 -10.52 0.42
CA GLN A 276 2.74 -10.33 1.79
C GLN A 276 3.88 -10.41 2.80
N VAL A 277 3.87 -9.53 3.82
CA VAL A 277 4.93 -9.45 4.85
C VAL A 277 5.11 -10.75 5.63
N ARG A 278 4.01 -11.50 5.82
CA ARG A 278 4.00 -12.79 6.52
C ARG A 278 4.80 -13.88 5.81
N HIS A 279 5.06 -13.72 4.50
CA HIS A 279 5.88 -14.65 3.74
C HIS A 279 7.37 -14.38 4.01
N SER A 280 8.21 -15.38 3.73
CA SER A 280 9.65 -15.17 3.86
C SER A 280 10.14 -14.13 2.86
N GLN A 281 10.92 -13.18 3.36
CA GLN A 281 11.64 -12.20 2.54
C GLN A 281 13.09 -12.65 2.26
N ASN A 282 13.46 -13.87 2.63
CA ASN A 282 14.78 -14.43 2.33
C ASN A 282 14.79 -14.97 0.90
N THR A 283 15.64 -14.39 0.04
CA THR A 283 15.74 -14.74 -1.39
C THR A 283 15.99 -16.23 -1.63
N CYS A 284 16.84 -16.87 -0.83
CA CYS A 284 17.11 -18.31 -0.92
C CYS A 284 15.88 -19.19 -0.60
N ARG A 285 14.90 -18.65 0.12
CA ARG A 285 13.66 -19.36 0.46
C ARG A 285 12.56 -19.12 -0.56
N PHE A 286 12.35 -17.88 -1.01
CA PHE A 286 11.21 -17.58 -1.88
C PHE A 286 11.49 -17.70 -3.38
N MET A 287 12.72 -17.43 -3.84
CA MET A 287 13.02 -17.46 -5.28
C MET A 287 12.71 -18.81 -5.96
N PRO A 288 12.88 -19.98 -5.30
CA PRO A 288 12.56 -21.27 -5.94
C PRO A 288 11.06 -21.57 -6.11
N VAL A 289 10.19 -20.83 -5.42
CA VAL A 289 8.76 -21.18 -5.28
C VAL A 289 7.81 -20.04 -5.66
N ASP A 290 8.32 -18.84 -5.85
CA ASP A 290 7.55 -17.63 -6.10
C ASP A 290 8.02 -16.97 -7.40
N ALA A 291 7.17 -16.17 -8.04
CA ALA A 291 7.50 -15.35 -9.21
C ALA A 291 7.34 -13.84 -8.92
N ASN A 292 6.92 -13.49 -7.70
CA ASN A 292 6.63 -12.13 -7.26
C ASN A 292 7.90 -11.35 -6.90
N TYR A 293 8.86 -11.30 -7.82
CA TYR A 293 10.09 -10.54 -7.73
C TYR A 293 10.65 -10.27 -9.13
N TRP A 294 11.42 -9.21 -9.26
CA TRP A 294 12.16 -8.89 -10.46
C TRP A 294 13.62 -9.27 -10.28
N ARG A 295 14.13 -10.12 -11.17
CA ARG A 295 15.54 -10.55 -11.19
C ARG A 295 16.28 -9.84 -12.31
N LEU A 296 17.40 -9.21 -11.96
CA LEU A 296 18.36 -8.61 -12.87
C LEU A 296 19.70 -9.33 -12.72
N SER A 297 20.31 -9.74 -13.82
CA SER A 297 21.66 -10.29 -13.83
C SER A 297 22.69 -9.23 -13.44
N PHE A 298 23.87 -9.68 -12.98
CA PHE A 298 25.00 -8.78 -12.75
C PHE A 298 25.32 -7.92 -13.98
N GLY A 299 25.35 -8.53 -15.17
CA GLY A 299 25.65 -7.83 -16.43
C GLY A 299 24.59 -6.78 -16.82
N GLU A 300 23.30 -7.06 -16.61
CA GLU A 300 22.24 -6.06 -16.82
C GLU A 300 22.40 -4.89 -15.86
N MET A 301 22.62 -5.17 -14.57
CA MET A 301 22.80 -4.14 -13.57
C MET A 301 24.04 -3.29 -13.86
N GLN A 302 25.16 -3.94 -14.23
CA GLN A 302 26.40 -3.27 -14.63
C GLN A 302 26.17 -2.37 -15.85
N LYS A 303 25.43 -2.83 -16.86
CA LYS A 303 25.16 -2.07 -18.09
C LYS A 303 24.32 -0.82 -17.81
N ILE A 304 23.27 -0.95 -17.00
CA ILE A 304 22.33 0.16 -16.72
C ILE A 304 22.98 1.20 -15.80
N SER A 305 23.77 0.75 -14.81
CA SER A 305 24.49 1.62 -13.86
C SER A 305 25.83 2.17 -14.39
N ASN A 306 26.12 1.99 -15.68
CA ASN A 306 27.36 2.44 -16.31
C ASN A 306 28.62 1.93 -15.55
N ASN A 307 28.71 0.60 -15.42
CA ASN A 307 29.72 -0.09 -14.61
C ASN A 307 29.67 0.30 -13.13
N PHE A 308 28.46 0.40 -12.57
CA PHE A 308 28.19 0.75 -11.18
C PHE A 308 28.72 2.13 -10.77
N ARG A 309 28.95 3.04 -11.71
CA ARG A 309 29.42 4.40 -11.43
C ARG A 309 28.29 5.37 -11.13
N ASP A 310 27.13 5.10 -11.71
CA ASP A 310 25.98 5.98 -11.65
C ASP A 310 24.93 5.40 -10.70
N ASP A 311 24.23 6.29 -10.00
CA ASP A 311 23.03 5.91 -9.26
C ASP A 311 21.91 5.49 -10.24
N LEU A 312 21.00 4.68 -9.73
CA LEU A 312 19.89 4.12 -10.47
C LEU A 312 18.58 4.74 -10.01
N HIS A 313 17.69 4.99 -10.97
CA HIS A 313 16.36 5.50 -10.74
C HIS A 313 15.34 4.39 -11.02
N LEU A 314 14.63 3.97 -9.98
CA LEU A 314 13.57 2.97 -10.02
C LEU A 314 12.20 3.68 -10.01
N GLU A 315 11.57 3.74 -11.16
CA GLU A 315 10.18 4.16 -11.33
C GLU A 315 9.24 3.00 -10.94
N ILE A 316 8.26 3.29 -10.09
CA ILE A 316 7.30 2.34 -9.53
C ILE A 316 5.90 2.90 -9.73
N ALA A 317 5.00 2.09 -10.28
CA ALA A 317 3.56 2.34 -10.27
C ALA A 317 2.83 1.15 -9.64
N LEU A 318 1.80 1.43 -8.84
CA LEU A 318 1.00 0.41 -8.16
C LEU A 318 -0.41 0.38 -8.74
N THR A 319 -0.94 -0.82 -8.95
CA THR A 319 -2.32 -1.06 -9.39
C THR A 319 -2.98 -2.13 -8.54
N GLU A 320 -4.26 -1.95 -8.21
CA GLU A 320 -5.01 -2.99 -7.51
C GLU A 320 -5.42 -4.09 -8.49
N LEU A 321 -5.29 -5.34 -8.06
CA LEU A 321 -5.91 -6.45 -8.75
C LEU A 321 -7.37 -6.49 -8.34
N GLU A 322 -8.28 -6.19 -9.27
CA GLU A 322 -9.70 -6.39 -9.04
C GLU A 322 -9.94 -7.86 -8.64
N GLU A 323 -10.47 -8.08 -7.44
CA GLU A 323 -11.09 -9.35 -7.11
C GLU A 323 -12.22 -9.53 -8.12
N ARG A 324 -12.01 -10.42 -9.11
CA ARG A 324 -13.11 -10.96 -9.90
C ARG A 324 -14.05 -11.59 -8.88
N LEU A 325 -15.12 -10.87 -8.57
CA LEU A 325 -16.27 -11.39 -7.83
C LEU A 325 -16.84 -12.51 -8.71
N PHE A 326 -16.38 -13.73 -8.44
CA PHE A 326 -16.99 -14.95 -8.98
C PHE A 326 -18.13 -15.38 -8.06
#